data_AF-A0A0X3P332-F1
#
_entry.id   AF-A0A0X3P332-F1
#
_cell.length_a   1.000
_cell.length_b   1.000
_cell.length_c   1.000
_cell.angle_alpha   90.00
_cell.angle_beta   90.00
_cell.angle_gamma   90.00
#
_symmetry.space_group_name_H-M   'P 1'
#
loop_
_entity.id
_entity.type
_entity.pdbx_description
1 polymer ?
#
loop_
_entity_poly.entity_id
_entity_poly.type
_entity_poly.pdbx_seq_one_letter_code
_entity_poly.pdbx_strand_id
1 'polypeptide(L)'
;MCIYSFTCSCGAGYIGRTSRCLSKRIKEHIPAWLSKGEVKSIKSAILAHLVDTGHSVDRSEAFRVVYKVPPNYPTSLGQRLLATAEATAIRLRKPVLCAQKNLLQAPRLAWPTTA
;
A
#
# COMPACT_ATOMS: atom_id res chain seq x y z
N MET A 1 13.04 -6.20 -7.05
CA MET A 1 11.62 -6.47 -6.69
C MET A 1 11.53 -6.63 -5.17
N CYS A 2 10.65 -5.90 -4.50
CA CYS A 2 10.53 -6.00 -3.04
C CYS A 2 9.10 -5.75 -2.54
N ILE A 3 8.85 -6.20 -1.32
CA ILE A 3 7.78 -5.69 -0.48
C ILE A 3 8.37 -4.67 0.51
N TYR A 4 7.61 -3.64 0.81
CA TYR A 4 7.97 -2.56 1.73
C TYR A 4 6.82 -2.26 2.67
N SER A 5 7.15 -1.71 3.83
CA SER A 5 6.20 -1.13 4.76
C SER A 5 6.36 0.38 4.78
N PHE A 6 5.25 1.07 5.03
CA PHE A 6 5.21 2.46 5.45
C PHE A 6 4.59 2.53 6.85
N THR A 7 5.16 3.38 7.71
CA THR A 7 4.64 3.66 9.05
C THR A 7 4.57 5.17 9.25
N CYS A 8 3.38 5.69 9.56
CA CYS A 8 3.19 7.08 9.95
C CYS A 8 3.51 7.26 11.44
N SER A 9 3.81 8.49 11.87
CA SER A 9 4.04 8.86 13.27
C SER A 9 2.85 8.54 14.19
N CYS A 10 1.62 8.54 13.66
CA CYS A 10 0.42 8.14 14.39
C CYS A 10 0.21 6.62 14.48
N GLY A 11 1.18 5.81 14.02
CA GLY A 11 1.09 4.34 14.02
C GLY A 11 0.33 3.75 12.83
N ALA A 12 -0.28 4.57 11.97
CA ALA A 12 -0.94 4.08 10.76
C ALA A 12 0.08 3.44 9.81
N GLY A 13 -0.15 2.15 9.50
CA GLY A 13 0.74 1.36 8.67
C GLY A 13 0.17 1.09 7.28
N TYR A 14 1.06 0.88 6.31
CA TYR A 14 0.77 0.37 4.96
C TYR A 14 1.80 -0.69 4.57
N ILE A 15 1.39 -1.67 3.77
CA ILE A 15 2.28 -2.62 3.11
C ILE A 15 1.98 -2.61 1.62
N GLY A 16 3.05 -2.52 0.83
CA GLY A 16 2.96 -2.57 -0.63
C GLY A 16 4.11 -3.33 -1.23
N ARG A 17 3.95 -3.68 -2.50
CA ARG A 17 5.00 -4.28 -3.33
C ARG A 17 5.39 -3.41 -4.51
N THR A 18 6.62 -3.58 -4.99
CA THR A 18 7.10 -2.94 -6.20
C THR A 18 8.06 -3.82 -6.98
N SER A 19 7.85 -3.91 -8.29
CA SER A 19 8.83 -4.46 -9.22
C SER A 19 9.93 -3.46 -9.60
N ARG A 20 9.64 -2.16 -9.46
CA ARG A 20 10.54 -1.02 -9.73
C ARG A 20 11.35 -0.65 -8.48
N CYS A 21 12.29 0.29 -8.62
CA CYS A 21 13.04 0.86 -7.49
C CYS A 21 12.09 1.46 -6.44
N LEU A 22 12.34 1.15 -5.16
CA LEU A 22 11.53 1.64 -4.05
C LEU A 22 11.45 3.16 -4.00
N SER A 23 12.57 3.85 -4.26
CA SER A 23 12.62 5.32 -4.30
C SER A 23 11.64 5.94 -5.31
N LYS A 24 11.44 5.30 -6.47
CA LYS A 24 10.42 5.72 -7.45
C LYS A 24 9.01 5.55 -6.89
N ARG A 25 8.76 4.44 -6.18
CA ARG A 25 7.45 4.16 -5.59
C ARG A 25 7.12 5.09 -4.42
N ILE A 26 8.11 5.46 -3.61
CA ILE A 26 7.97 6.48 -2.56
C ILE A 26 7.55 7.83 -3.15
N LYS A 27 8.17 8.28 -4.25
CA LYS A 27 7.83 9.55 -4.91
C LYS A 27 6.39 9.59 -5.46
N GLU A 28 5.82 8.43 -5.76
CA GLU A 28 4.42 8.35 -6.22
C GLU A 28 3.43 8.36 -5.06
N HIS A 29 3.83 7.87 -3.89
CA HIS A 29 3.06 8.01 -2.65
C HIS A 29 3.13 9.41 -2.06
N ILE A 30 4.30 10.06 -2.15
CA ILE A 30 4.55 11.40 -1.60
C ILE A 30 5.08 12.27 -2.73
N PRO A 31 4.19 12.82 -3.56
CA PRO A 31 4.58 13.61 -4.71
C PRO A 31 5.02 15.02 -4.28
N ALA A 32 5.97 15.59 -5.01
CA ALA A 32 6.54 16.91 -4.70
C ALA A 32 5.53 18.07 -4.77
N TRP A 33 4.38 17.88 -5.42
CA TRP A 33 3.33 18.89 -5.47
C TRP A 33 2.55 19.01 -4.16
N LEU A 34 2.60 17.98 -3.28
CA LEU A 34 1.90 18.00 -2.00
C LEU A 34 2.37 19.18 -1.13
N SER A 35 3.67 19.47 -1.13
CA SER A 35 4.25 20.61 -0.41
C SER A 35 4.07 21.96 -1.12
N LYS A 36 3.50 21.97 -2.34
CA LYS A 36 3.29 23.19 -3.13
C LYS A 36 1.86 23.72 -3.07
N GLY A 37 0.96 23.05 -2.35
CA GLY A 37 -0.45 23.44 -2.26
C GLY A 37 -1.23 23.28 -3.57
N GLU A 38 -0.74 22.46 -4.50
CA GLU A 38 -1.44 22.20 -5.78
C GLU A 38 -2.64 21.27 -5.56
N VAL A 39 -3.75 21.53 -6.28
CA VAL A 39 -4.94 20.66 -6.27
C VAL A 39 -4.78 19.55 -7.31
N LYS A 40 -4.67 18.29 -6.85
CA LYS A 40 -4.54 17.10 -7.71
C LYS A 40 -5.27 15.89 -7.13
N SER A 41 -5.45 14.86 -7.96
CA SER A 41 -6.09 13.61 -7.55
C SER A 41 -5.21 12.79 -6.60
N ILE A 42 -5.85 12.23 -5.58
CA ILE A 42 -5.25 11.29 -4.63
C ILE A 42 -5.16 9.92 -5.31
N LYS A 43 -3.93 9.41 -5.49
CA LYS A 43 -3.66 8.13 -6.21
C LYS A 43 -3.17 7.01 -5.31
N SER A 44 -3.09 7.21 -4.00
CA SER A 44 -2.66 6.17 -3.06
C SER A 44 -3.23 6.37 -1.65
N ALA A 45 -3.40 5.28 -0.91
CA ALA A 45 -3.87 5.31 0.47
C ALA A 45 -2.91 6.08 1.42
N ILE A 46 -1.60 5.99 1.18
CA ILE A 46 -0.61 6.79 1.94
C ILE A 46 -0.86 8.28 1.69
N LEU A 47 -1.01 8.70 0.43
CA LEU A 47 -1.27 10.10 0.11
C LEU A 47 -2.58 10.60 0.71
N ALA A 48 -3.65 9.80 0.62
CA ALA A 48 -4.94 10.10 1.24
C ALA A 48 -4.76 10.38 2.74
N HIS A 49 -4.13 9.44 3.45
CA HIS A 49 -3.88 9.56 4.87
C HIS A 49 -3.08 10.81 5.26
N LEU A 50 -2.02 11.14 4.52
CA LEU A 50 -1.20 12.32 4.81
C LEU A 50 -1.99 13.62 4.60
N VAL A 51 -2.86 13.68 3.58
CA VAL A 51 -3.73 14.83 3.34
C VAL A 51 -4.78 14.96 4.44
N ASP A 52 -5.43 13.85 4.81
CA ASP A 52 -6.51 13.86 5.80
C ASP A 52 -6.03 14.20 7.22
N THR A 53 -4.79 13.81 7.55
CA THR A 53 -4.22 14.01 8.89
C THR A 53 -3.30 15.21 9.01
N GLY A 54 -2.83 15.77 7.89
CA GLY A 54 -1.83 16.84 7.89
C GLY A 54 -0.45 16.41 8.41
N HIS A 55 -0.19 15.11 8.56
CA HIS A 55 1.09 14.61 9.06
C HIS A 55 2.21 14.81 8.03
N SER A 56 3.36 15.28 8.50
CA SER A 56 4.62 15.25 7.74
C SER A 56 5.38 13.95 8.03
N VAL A 57 6.04 13.41 7.01
CA VAL A 57 6.81 12.16 7.14
C VAL A 57 8.20 12.30 6.52
N ASP A 58 9.20 11.81 7.24
CA ASP A 58 10.51 11.57 6.66
C ASP A 58 10.47 10.28 5.84
N ARG A 59 10.86 10.38 4.57
CA ARG A 59 10.85 9.27 3.62
C ARG A 59 11.84 8.16 3.98
N SER A 60 12.99 8.48 4.60
CA SER A 60 13.96 7.44 5.00
C SER A 60 13.51 6.65 6.22
N GLU A 61 12.81 7.30 7.15
CA GLU A 61 12.34 6.67 8.38
C GLU A 61 11.01 5.95 8.20
N ALA A 62 10.09 6.56 7.44
CA ALA A 62 8.74 6.03 7.29
C ALA A 62 8.69 4.79 6.39
N PHE A 63 9.64 4.62 5.44
CA PHE A 63 9.63 3.48 4.51
C PHE A 63 10.74 2.48 4.80
N ARG A 64 10.37 1.20 4.93
CA ARG A 64 11.34 0.11 5.17
C ARG A 64 11.10 -1.04 4.21
N VAL A 65 12.18 -1.64 3.71
CA VAL A 65 12.08 -2.89 2.94
C VAL A 65 11.80 -4.04 3.89
N VAL A 66 10.74 -4.80 3.62
CA VAL A 66 10.35 -5.96 4.44
C VAL A 66 10.97 -7.24 3.89
N TYR A 67 10.98 -7.41 2.57
CA TYR A 67 11.59 -8.56 1.90
C TYR A 67 11.96 -8.20 0.46
N LYS A 68 13.10 -8.71 0.00
CA LYS A 68 13.57 -8.59 -1.39
C LYS A 68 13.54 -9.96 -2.05
N VAL A 69 12.95 -10.02 -3.23
CA VAL A 69 13.03 -11.23 -4.05
C VAL A 69 14.44 -11.31 -4.65
N PRO A 70 15.12 -12.46 -4.53
CA PRO A 70 16.40 -12.71 -5.18
C PRO A 70 16.34 -12.44 -6.70
N PRO A 71 17.38 -11.80 -7.27
CA PRO A 71 17.36 -11.35 -8.66
C PRO A 71 17.51 -12.50 -9.68
N ASN A 72 17.92 -13.69 -9.22
CA ASN A 72 18.15 -14.88 -10.04
C ASN A 72 16.86 -15.63 -10.41
N TYR A 73 15.70 -15.25 -9.87
CA TYR A 73 14.44 -15.88 -10.25
C TYR A 73 13.86 -15.32 -11.55
N PRO A 74 13.18 -16.17 -12.36
CA PRO A 74 12.39 -15.69 -13.49
C PRO A 74 11.38 -14.62 -13.05
N THR A 75 11.16 -13.59 -13.87
CA THR A 75 10.28 -12.46 -13.55
C THR A 75 8.88 -12.90 -13.14
N SER A 76 8.30 -13.89 -13.82
CA SER A 76 6.97 -14.42 -13.52
C SER A 76 6.90 -15.04 -12.12
N LEU A 77 7.91 -15.83 -11.74
CA LEU A 77 8.03 -16.40 -10.39
C LEU A 77 8.23 -15.29 -9.36
N GLY A 78 9.11 -14.32 -9.64
CA GLY A 78 9.36 -13.19 -8.74
C GLY A 78 8.10 -12.35 -8.46
N GLN A 79 7.24 -12.15 -9.46
CA GLN A 79 5.95 -11.47 -9.28
C GLN A 79 4.98 -12.26 -8.39
N ARG A 80 4.90 -13.57 -8.59
CA ARG A 80 4.06 -14.44 -7.75
C ARG A 80 4.54 -14.44 -6.30
N LEU A 81 5.85 -14.56 -6.09
CA LEU A 81 6.47 -14.48 -4.77
C LEU A 81 6.18 -13.14 -4.08
N LEU A 82 6.27 -12.02 -4.81
CA LEU A 82 5.90 -10.71 -4.25
C LEU A 82 4.43 -10.65 -3.83
N ALA A 83 3.51 -11.13 -4.67
CA ALA A 83 2.07 -11.10 -4.37
C ALA A 83 1.76 -11.95 -3.13
N THR A 84 2.33 -13.15 -3.03
CA THR A 84 2.18 -14.02 -1.86
C THR A 84 2.80 -13.38 -0.61
N ALA A 85 4.01 -12.84 -0.70
CA ALA A 85 4.68 -12.20 0.43
C ALA A 85 3.91 -10.96 0.92
N GLU A 86 3.40 -10.13 0.01
CA GLU A 86 2.55 -8.97 0.33
C GLU A 86 1.27 -9.40 1.05
N ALA A 87 0.53 -10.37 0.49
CA ALA A 87 -0.71 -10.86 1.09
C ALA A 87 -0.48 -11.45 2.50
N THR A 88 0.58 -12.23 2.67
CA THR A 88 0.98 -12.78 3.98
C THR A 88 1.34 -11.66 4.96
N ALA A 89 2.12 -10.67 4.53
CA ALA A 89 2.51 -9.56 5.39
C ALA A 89 1.31 -8.69 5.81
N ILE A 90 0.37 -8.41 4.89
CA ILE A 90 -0.88 -7.71 5.20
C ILE A 90 -1.71 -8.53 6.20
N ARG A 91 -1.86 -9.84 5.99
CA ARG A 91 -2.62 -10.72 6.88
C ARG A 91 -2.04 -10.76 8.30
N LEU A 92 -0.72 -10.82 8.43
CA LEU A 92 -0.03 -10.91 9.72
C LEU A 92 -0.02 -9.58 10.47
N ARG A 93 0.27 -8.47 9.77
CA ARG A 93 0.48 -7.15 10.41
C ARG A 93 -0.78 -6.30 10.49
N LYS A 94 -1.81 -6.62 9.70
CA LYS A 94 -3.09 -5.88 9.63
C LYS A 94 -2.91 -4.35 9.56
N PRO A 95 -2.09 -3.82 8.64
CA PRO A 95 -1.92 -2.38 8.47
C PRO A 95 -3.26 -1.71 8.13
N VAL A 96 -3.57 -0.59 8.80
CA VAL A 96 -4.86 0.11 8.67
C VAL A 96 -5.06 0.79 7.32
N LEU A 97 -3.97 1.17 6.63
CA LEU A 97 -4.03 1.83 5.32
C LEU A 97 -4.13 0.85 4.14
N CYS A 98 -4.05 -0.45 4.40
CA CYS A 98 -4.36 -1.45 3.38
C CYS A 98 -5.85 -1.77 3.43
N ALA A 99 -6.50 -1.84 2.27
CA ALA A 99 -7.86 -2.35 2.17
C ALA A 99 -7.88 -3.81 2.64
N GLN A 100 -8.35 -4.03 3.86
CA GLN A 100 -8.53 -5.38 4.40
C GLN A 100 -9.84 -5.94 3.87
N LYS A 101 -9.78 -7.10 3.23
CA LYS A 101 -10.98 -7.85 2.88
C LYS A 101 -11.52 -8.47 4.16
N ASN A 102 -12.49 -7.81 4.77
CA ASN A 102 -13.33 -8.45 5.78
C ASN A 102 -14.19 -9.51 5.09
N LEU A 103 -14.27 -10.70 5.67
CA LEU A 103 -15.30 -11.67 5.29
C LEU A 103 -16.62 -11.10 5.80
N LEU A 104 -17.36 -10.43 4.93
CA LEU A 104 -18.68 -9.92 5.22
C LEU A 104 -19.71 -10.98 4.85
N GLN A 105 -20.69 -11.19 5.72
CA GLN A 105 -21.86 -11.97 5.36
C GLN A 105 -22.69 -11.14 4.37
N ALA A 106 -23.09 -11.75 3.25
CA ALA A 106 -23.94 -11.09 2.29
C ALA A 106 -25.24 -10.64 2.97
N PRO A 107 -25.69 -9.37 2.76
CA PRO A 107 -26.98 -8.92 3.25
C PRO A 107 -28.08 -9.84 2.70
N ARG A 108 -28.97 -10.31 3.58
CA ARG A 108 -30.18 -11.05 3.18
C ARG A 108 -31.19 -10.05 2.61
N LEU A 109 -30.95 -9.60 1.39
CA LEU A 109 -31.87 -8.73 0.66
C LEU A 109 -32.74 -9.58 -0.27
N ALA A 110 -34.03 -9.26 -0.35
CA ALA A 110 -34.89 -9.76 -1.40
C ALA A 110 -34.48 -9.08 -2.70
N TRP A 111 -33.56 -9.71 -3.44
CA TRP A 111 -33.16 -9.21 -4.76
C TRP A 111 -34.38 -9.26 -5.69
N PRO A 112 -34.67 -8.19 -6.45
CA PRO A 112 -35.75 -8.24 -7.42
C PRO A 112 -35.42 -9.32 -8.45
N THR A 113 -36.28 -10.33 -8.54
CA THR A 113 -36.21 -11.33 -9.59
C THR A 113 -36.65 -10.62 -10.87
N THR A 114 -35.72 -10.39 -11.80
CA THR A 114 -36.10 -9.90 -13.13
C THR A 114 -36.97 -10.96 -13.79
N ALA A 115 -38.25 -10.61 -14.00
CA ALA A 115 -39.22 -11.36 -14.78
C ALA A 115 -38.90 -11.27 -16.28
#